data_AF-X1KM85-F1
#
_entry.id   AF-X1KM85-F1
#
_cell.length_a   1.000
_cell.length_b   1.000
_cell.length_c   1.000
_cell.angle_alpha   90.00
_cell.angle_beta   90.00
_cell.angle_gamma   90.00
#
_symmetry.space_group_name_H-M   'P 1'
#
loop_
_entity.id
_entity.type
_entity.pdbx_description
1 polymer ?
#
loop_
_entity_poly.entity_id
_entity_poly.type
_entity_poly.pdbx_seq_one_letter_code
_entity_poly.pdbx_strand_id
1 'polypeptide(L)' 'AVENGRAKGILVVEMSLGQMIEDVKLSVEGIVPVGFYGRTGGVMLVVDEIIEKAENMLKEVT' A
#
# COMPACT_ATOMS: atom_id res chain seq x y z
N ALA A 1 5.72 3.02 20.56
CA ALA A 1 5.44 1.85 19.69
C ALA A 1 3.94 1.59 19.77
N VAL A 2 3.21 1.71 18.67
CA VAL A 2 1.77 1.41 18.68
C VAL A 2 1.65 -0.11 18.72
N GLU A 3 1.51 -0.62 19.93
CA GLU A 3 1.52 -2.05 20.28
C GLU A 3 0.26 -2.81 19.83
N ASN A 4 -0.54 -2.27 18.89
CA ASN A 4 -1.75 -2.92 18.36
C ASN A 4 -2.26 -2.28 17.05
N GLY A 5 -1.39 -2.09 16.06
CA GLY A 5 -1.87 -1.89 14.68
C GLY A 5 -2.60 -3.15 14.21
N ARG A 6 -3.93 -3.08 14.00
CA ARG A 6 -4.71 -4.24 13.50
C ARG A 6 -4.24 -4.73 12.12
N ALA A 7 -3.61 -3.86 11.35
CA ALA A 7 -3.03 -4.16 10.05
C ALA A 7 -1.50 -4.27 10.18
N LYS A 8 -0.90 -5.24 9.48
CA LYS A 8 0.57 -5.41 9.40
C LYS A 8 1.23 -4.45 8.39
N GLY A 9 0.43 -3.79 7.55
CA GLY A 9 0.88 -2.88 6.50
C GLY A 9 -0.30 -2.30 5.74
N ILE A 10 -0.06 -1.22 5.01
CA ILE A 10 -1.06 -0.55 4.16
C ILE A 10 -0.55 -0.54 2.72
N LEU A 11 -1.32 -1.10 1.79
CA LEU A 11 -1.03 -1.00 0.35
C LEU A 11 -1.91 0.10 -0.26
N VAL A 12 -1.28 1.13 -0.79
CA VAL A 12 -1.96 2.22 -1.51
C VAL A 12 -2.03 1.87 -2.99
N VAL A 13 -3.25 1.70 -3.50
CA VAL A 13 -3.53 1.39 -4.89
C VAL A 13 -4.09 2.61 -5.59
N GLU A 14 -3.43 3.06 -6.66
CA GLU A 14 -3.82 4.29 -7.36
C GLU A 14 -3.79 4.13 -8.89
N MET A 15 -4.61 4.92 -9.59
CA MET A 15 -4.47 5.14 -11.03
C MET A 15 -3.66 6.42 -11.33
N SER A 16 -2.74 6.76 -10.42
CA SER A 16 -1.98 8.01 -10.39
C SER A 16 -0.49 7.75 -10.08
N LEU A 17 0.36 8.77 -10.15
CA LEU A 17 1.79 8.70 -9.81
C LEU A 17 2.06 8.94 -8.32
N GLY A 18 1.21 8.44 -7.42
CA GLY A 18 1.43 8.53 -5.98
C GLY A 18 1.03 9.88 -5.41
N GLN A 19 -0.16 10.36 -5.76
CA GLN A 19 -0.72 11.57 -5.19
C GLN A 19 -1.21 11.36 -3.75
N MET A 20 -1.62 10.13 -3.38
CA MET A 20 -2.19 9.83 -2.06
C MET A 20 -1.21 9.10 -1.13
N ILE A 21 -0.24 8.35 -1.68
CA ILE A 21 0.75 7.59 -0.89
C ILE A 21 1.49 8.45 0.14
N GLU A 22 1.80 9.70 -0.17
CA GLU A 22 2.56 10.57 0.74
C GLU A 22 1.70 10.99 1.94
N ASP A 23 0.42 11.31 1.73
CA ASP A 23 -0.52 11.61 2.80
C ASP A 23 -0.73 10.41 3.72
N VAL A 24 -0.76 9.19 3.16
CA VAL A 24 -0.89 7.95 3.94
C VAL A 24 0.37 7.71 4.77
N LYS A 25 1.56 7.87 4.19
CA LYS A 25 2.82 7.76 4.93
C LYS A 25 2.89 8.77 6.07
N LEU A 26 2.49 10.02 5.81
CA LEU A 26 2.45 11.07 6.82
C LEU A 26 1.45 10.75 7.94
N SER A 27 0.24 10.29 7.59
CA SER A 27 -0.82 9.95 8.54
C SER A 27 -0.45 8.78 9.46
N VAL A 28 0.39 7.87 8.96
CA VAL A 28 0.81 6.65 9.67
C VAL A 28 2.09 6.86 10.47
N GLU A 29 2.89 7.90 10.19
CA GLU A 29 4.15 8.22 10.89
C GLU A 29 5.08 7.00 11.12
N GLY A 30 5.12 6.07 10.17
CA GLY A 30 5.96 4.87 10.26
C GLY A 30 5.47 3.80 11.26
N ILE A 31 4.25 3.90 11.79
CA ILE A 31 3.64 2.89 12.66
C ILE A 31 3.52 1.53 11.95
N VAL A 32 3.17 1.54 10.65
CA VAL A 32 3.15 0.37 9.78
C VAL A 32 3.81 0.68 8.44
N PRO A 33 4.39 -0.31 7.76
CA PRO A 33 4.92 -0.13 6.41
C PRO A 33 3.79 0.26 5.44
N VAL A 34 4.09 1.20 4.55
CA VAL A 34 3.16 1.66 3.51
C VAL A 34 3.75 1.34 2.14
N GLY A 35 3.08 0.46 1.41
CA GLY A 35 3.41 0.07 0.03
C GLY A 35 2.60 0.85 -0.99
N PHE A 36 3.07 0.86 -2.24
CA PHE A 36 2.39 1.53 -3.35
C PHE A 36 2.27 0.60 -4.55
N TYR A 37 1.11 0.62 -5.20
CA TYR A 37 0.84 -0.02 -6.47
C TYR A 37 0.02 0.91 -7.36
N GLY A 38 0.72 1.58 -8.27
CA GLY A 38 0.13 2.56 -9.18
C GLY A 38 0.18 2.10 -10.64
N ARG A 39 -0.88 2.39 -11.40
CA ARG A 39 -0.88 2.34 -12.86
C ARG A 39 -1.29 3.71 -13.42
N THR A 40 -0.78 4.07 -14.60
CA THR A 40 -1.11 5.35 -15.25
C THR A 40 -1.43 5.12 -16.73
N GLY A 41 -1.86 6.18 -17.43
CA GLY A 41 -2.10 6.10 -18.87
C GLY A 41 -3.38 5.34 -19.27
N GLY A 42 -4.39 5.30 -18.39
CA GLY A 42 -5.67 4.64 -18.66
C GLY A 42 -5.62 3.11 -18.54
N VAL A 43 -4.52 2.54 -18.05
CA VAL A 43 -4.39 1.11 -17.78
C VAL A 43 -5.25 0.74 -16.57
N MET A 44 -6.15 -0.21 -16.75
CA MET A 44 -7.02 -0.72 -15.68
C MET A 44 -6.20 -1.54 -14.68
N LEU A 45 -6.47 -1.34 -13.39
CA LEU A 45 -5.90 -2.16 -12.32
C LEU A 45 -6.63 -3.51 -12.29
N VAL A 46 -5.87 -4.60 -12.43
CA VAL A 46 -6.41 -5.97 -12.37
C VAL A 46 -6.43 -6.43 -10.92
N VAL A 47 -7.57 -6.99 -10.48
CA VAL A 47 -7.77 -7.45 -9.10
C VAL A 47 -6.70 -8.45 -8.68
N ASP A 48 -6.36 -9.41 -9.55
CA ASP A 48 -5.34 -10.43 -9.26
C ASP A 48 -3.96 -9.83 -9.01
N GLU A 49 -3.56 -8.78 -9.75
CA GLU A 49 -2.29 -8.08 -9.53
C GLU A 49 -2.27 -7.33 -8.18
N ILE A 50 -3.41 -6.77 -7.77
CA ILE A 50 -3.54 -6.11 -6.46
C ILE A 50 -3.39 -7.14 -5.34
N ILE A 51 -4.05 -8.30 -5.47
CA ILE A 51 -3.97 -9.39 -4.50
C ILE A 51 -2.53 -9.89 -4.39
N GLU A 52 -1.88 -10.19 -5.52
CA GLU A 52 -0.49 -10.65 -5.54
C GLU A 52 0.45 -9.63 -4.85
N LYS A 53 0.26 -8.34 -5.14
CA LYS A 53 1.06 -7.29 -4.51
C LYS A 53 0.83 -7.21 -3.00
N ALA A 54 -0.40 -7.35 -2.54
CA ALA A 54 -0.75 -7.36 -1.12
C ALA A 54 -0.17 -8.58 -0.40
N GLU A 55 -0.22 -9.77 -1.02
CA GLU A 55 0.37 -10.99 -0.47
C GLU A 55 1.89 -10.90 -0.37
N ASN A 56 2.55 -10.35 -1.39
CA ASN A 56 4.00 -10.15 -1.37
C ASN A 56 4.40 -9.15 -0.27
N MET A 57 3.67 -8.05 -0.12
CA MET A 57 3.88 -7.11 0.98
C MET A 57 3.68 -7.79 2.34
N LEU A 58 2.66 -8.64 2.50
CA LEU A 58 2.41 -9.35 3.76
C LEU A 58 3.56 -10.29 4.14
N LYS A 59 4.21 -10.93 3.16
CA LYS A 59 5.39 -11.78 3.35
C LYS A 59 6.64 -10.99 3.72
N GLU A 60 6.80 -9.78 3.21
CA GLU A 60 7.95 -8.92 3.53
C GLU A 60 7.90 -8.36 4.96
N VAL A 61 6.70 -8.24 5.54
CA VAL A 61 6.47 -7.62 6.86
C VAL A 61 6.22 -8.62 7.99
N THR A 62 6.13 -9.92 7.68
CA THR A 62 5.95 -11.01 8.65
C THR A 62 7.25 -11.78 8.82
#